data_AF-A0A2N0W313-F1
#
_entry.id   AF-A0A2N0W313-F1
#
_cell.length_a   1.000
_cell.length_b   1.000
_cell.length_c   1.000
_cell.angle_alpha   90.00
_cell.angle_beta   90.00
_cell.angle_gamma   90.00
#
_symmetry.space_group_name_H-M   'P 1'
#
loop_
_entity.id
_entity.type
_entity.pdbx_description
1 polymer ?
#
loop_
_entity_poly.entity_id
_entity_poly.type
_entity_poly.pdbx_seq_one_letter_code
_entity_poly.pdbx_strand_id
1 'polypeptide(L)'
;MKKLTLLSGALIFSLSSLNSCTVPPPPVQASTQPEKRAVQTIPNPPQVIYRIDKNRYLTLEDYTNCDDGSIYYHNDVKKIKTKLWFLSKGTMNYKGKFIWAAKNDDMLAIPFVRGDNDACGDSLRGCAYSILSASIDGGKKFSDIKFGAINSSSSKNHTIVVTDDAIYFKSNLYPSTDKYAINSNGEFYNVRQAWIQDEFYKGMLKLGVPEDVLDKKNPMGYSDRWLTNKYHYSDAQVNELGLKASALFDKYNNSPHTEKLPDIKINNIASEQFSCNSALIPSQPKNQG
;
A
#
# COMPACT_ATOMS: atom_id res chain seq x y z
N MET A 1 -7.56 75.87 -45.22
CA MET A 1 -9.04 75.84 -45.07
C MET A 1 -9.64 74.91 -46.11
N LYS A 2 -10.24 73.78 -45.69
CA LYS A 2 -11.47 73.14 -46.22
C LYS A 2 -11.57 71.72 -45.64
N LYS A 3 -12.70 71.45 -44.98
CA LYS A 3 -13.19 70.14 -44.51
C LYS A 3 -13.76 69.34 -45.69
N LEU A 4 -13.74 68.00 -45.59
CA LEU A 4 -14.79 67.12 -46.15
C LEU A 4 -14.71 65.76 -45.43
N THR A 5 -15.55 65.50 -44.41
CA THR A 5 -16.73 64.59 -44.44
C THR A 5 -16.47 63.20 -45.00
N LEU A 6 -16.55 62.19 -44.11
CA LEU A 6 -16.56 60.77 -44.44
C LEU A 6 -17.99 60.26 -44.24
N LEU A 7 -18.57 59.75 -45.33
CA LEU A 7 -19.94 59.23 -45.43
C LEU A 7 -20.05 57.86 -44.76
N SER A 8 -21.08 57.72 -43.93
CA SER A 8 -21.61 56.46 -43.42
C SER A 8 -22.35 55.70 -44.52
N GLY A 9 -21.95 54.45 -44.78
CA GLY A 9 -22.69 53.48 -45.59
C GLY A 9 -23.23 52.37 -44.71
N ALA A 10 -24.54 52.24 -44.65
CA ALA A 10 -25.25 51.21 -43.89
C ALA A 10 -25.26 49.87 -44.64
N LEU A 11 -25.11 48.76 -43.90
CA LEU A 11 -25.51 47.43 -44.36
C LEU A 11 -26.46 46.82 -43.32
N ILE A 12 -27.67 46.59 -43.80
CA ILE A 12 -28.84 46.09 -43.08
C ILE A 12 -28.68 44.58 -42.89
N PHE A 13 -28.73 44.10 -41.65
CA PHE A 13 -29.01 42.69 -41.36
C PHE A 13 -30.38 42.58 -40.69
N SER A 14 -31.26 41.86 -41.37
CA SER A 14 -32.60 41.48 -40.97
C SER A 14 -32.58 40.54 -39.76
N LEU A 15 -33.30 40.91 -38.70
CA LEU A 15 -33.62 40.01 -37.59
C LEU A 15 -34.80 39.12 -37.98
N SER A 16 -34.53 37.83 -38.19
CA SER A 16 -35.55 36.78 -38.14
C SER A 16 -35.67 36.24 -36.72
N SER A 17 -36.88 36.32 -36.17
CA SER A 17 -37.24 35.78 -34.86
C SER A 17 -37.41 34.25 -34.94
N LEU A 18 -36.59 33.52 -34.18
CA LEU A 18 -36.83 32.12 -33.85
C LEU A 18 -37.16 32.02 -32.36
N ASN A 19 -38.44 31.77 -32.07
CA ASN A 19 -38.92 31.39 -30.76
C ASN A 19 -38.32 30.04 -30.38
N SER A 20 -37.37 30.03 -29.45
CA SER A 20 -36.94 28.80 -28.76
C SER A 20 -37.74 28.67 -27.48
N CYS A 21 -38.55 27.61 -27.40
CA CYS A 21 -39.20 27.18 -26.17
C CYS A 21 -38.12 26.89 -25.11
N THR A 22 -38.10 27.67 -24.04
CA THR A 22 -37.30 27.40 -22.85
C THR A 22 -37.87 26.18 -22.15
N VAL A 23 -37.24 25.02 -22.34
CA VAL A 23 -37.47 23.87 -21.45
C VAL A 23 -36.88 24.25 -20.09
N PRO A 24 -37.69 24.36 -19.01
CA PRO A 24 -37.14 24.60 -17.69
C PRO A 24 -36.21 23.43 -17.31
N PRO A 25 -35.01 23.69 -16.78
CA PRO A 25 -34.14 22.61 -16.32
C PRO A 25 -34.90 21.77 -15.28
N PRO A 26 -34.77 20.44 -15.30
CA PRO A 26 -35.36 19.59 -14.27
C PRO A 26 -34.87 20.06 -12.90
N PRO A 27 -35.72 20.02 -11.86
CA PRO A 27 -35.32 20.46 -10.54
C PRO A 27 -34.07 19.70 -10.13
N VAL A 28 -33.01 20.46 -9.84
CA VAL A 28 -31.80 19.94 -9.21
C VAL A 28 -32.27 19.28 -7.93
N GLN A 29 -32.33 17.94 -7.93
CA GLN A 29 -32.36 17.19 -6.69
C GLN A 29 -31.07 17.59 -5.98
N ALA A 30 -31.20 18.48 -4.99
CA ALA A 30 -30.18 18.64 -3.99
C ALA A 30 -29.98 17.25 -3.39
N SER A 31 -28.97 16.53 -3.87
CA SER A 31 -28.52 15.35 -3.17
C SER A 31 -28.11 15.89 -1.81
N THR A 32 -28.89 15.57 -0.79
CA THR A 32 -28.40 15.53 0.57
C THR A 32 -27.35 14.42 0.61
N GLN A 33 -26.18 14.69 0.02
CA GLN A 33 -24.95 14.10 0.55
C GLN A 33 -24.98 14.51 2.02
N PRO A 34 -24.93 13.56 2.96
CA PRO A 34 -24.63 13.92 4.32
C PRO A 34 -23.33 14.69 4.23
N GLU A 35 -23.40 15.99 4.55
CA GLU A 35 -22.24 16.81 4.84
C GLU A 35 -21.29 15.91 5.61
N LYS A 36 -20.12 15.64 5.03
CA LYS A 36 -19.08 14.79 5.61
C LYS A 36 -18.81 15.40 6.98
N ARG A 37 -19.49 14.89 8.02
CA ARG A 37 -19.37 15.40 9.38
C ARG A 37 -17.89 15.50 9.61
N ALA A 38 -17.39 16.72 9.79
CA ALA A 38 -16.04 16.91 10.26
C ALA A 38 -15.95 16.01 11.49
N VAL A 39 -15.13 14.96 11.41
CA VAL A 39 -14.90 14.08 12.55
C VAL A 39 -14.33 15.02 13.60
N GLN A 40 -15.16 15.40 14.56
CA GLN A 40 -14.76 16.27 15.63
C GLN A 40 -13.75 15.45 16.43
N THR A 41 -12.47 15.75 16.24
CA THR A 41 -11.38 15.07 16.94
C THR A 41 -11.59 15.36 18.42
N ILE A 42 -12.17 14.41 19.15
CA ILE A 42 -12.11 14.41 20.61
C ILE A 42 -10.70 13.89 20.91
N PRO A 43 -9.76 14.73 21.38
CA PRO A 43 -8.39 14.28 21.62
C PRO A 43 -8.40 13.49 22.92
N ASN A 44 -8.81 12.22 22.84
CA ASN A 44 -8.60 11.29 23.93
C ASN A 44 -7.10 11.15 24.17
N PRO A 45 -6.66 10.98 25.43
CA PRO A 45 -5.24 10.90 25.75
C PRO A 45 -4.59 9.70 25.03
N PRO A 46 -3.35 9.84 24.51
CA PRO A 46 -2.64 8.74 23.88
C PRO A 46 -2.62 7.48 24.76
N GLN A 47 -3.04 6.35 24.21
CA GLN A 47 -2.99 5.06 24.89
C GLN A 47 -1.82 4.24 24.36
N VAL A 48 -0.94 3.74 25.23
CA VAL A 48 0.06 2.76 24.80
C VAL A 48 -0.64 1.43 24.53
N ILE A 49 -0.69 1.03 23.26
CA ILE A 49 -1.38 -0.19 22.82
C ILE A 49 -0.45 -1.38 22.66
N TYR A 50 0.87 -1.16 22.56
CA TYR A 50 1.87 -2.22 22.46
C TYR A 50 3.25 -1.70 22.86
N ARG A 51 4.05 -2.53 23.53
CA ARG A 51 5.44 -2.22 23.88
C ARG A 51 6.38 -3.25 23.27
N ILE A 52 7.32 -2.77 22.47
CA ILE A 52 8.46 -3.57 22.00
C ILE A 52 9.43 -3.73 23.16
N ASP A 53 9.74 -2.64 23.85
CA ASP A 53 10.51 -2.60 25.08
C ASP A 53 10.17 -1.35 25.91
N LYS A 54 11.06 -0.97 26.85
CA LYS A 54 10.89 0.20 27.71
C LYS A 54 10.73 1.51 26.93
N ASN A 55 11.52 1.70 25.87
CA ASN A 55 11.64 2.98 25.16
C ASN A 55 10.94 2.97 23.80
N ARG A 56 10.63 1.79 23.25
CA ARG A 56 9.97 1.61 21.95
C ARG A 56 8.57 1.05 22.11
N TYR A 57 7.56 1.79 21.67
CA TYR A 57 6.16 1.41 21.86
C TYR A 57 5.24 2.05 20.82
N LEU A 58 4.02 1.53 20.74
CA LEU A 58 2.97 2.04 19.86
C LEU A 58 1.87 2.69 20.69
N THR A 59 1.33 3.81 20.21
CA THR A 59 0.16 4.47 20.79
C THR A 59 -1.01 4.51 19.84
N LEU A 60 -2.22 4.48 20.41
CA LEU A 60 -3.46 4.90 19.77
C LEU A 60 -3.73 6.36 20.16
N GLU A 61 -3.89 7.22 19.16
CA GLU A 61 -4.17 8.65 19.33
C GLU A 61 -5.28 9.08 18.35
N ASP A 62 -5.80 10.30 18.50
CA ASP A 62 -6.84 10.86 17.62
C ASP A 62 -8.07 9.94 17.47
N TYR A 63 -8.43 9.22 18.53
CA TYR A 63 -9.46 8.18 18.55
C TYR A 63 -10.72 8.64 19.28
N THR A 64 -11.89 8.16 18.88
CA THR A 64 -13.14 8.26 19.64
C THR A 64 -13.52 6.94 20.32
N ASN A 65 -13.01 5.82 19.82
CA ASN A 65 -13.10 4.49 20.39
C ASN A 65 -11.83 3.67 20.05
N CYS A 66 -11.69 2.45 20.56
CA CYS A 66 -10.50 1.63 20.27
C CYS A 66 -10.34 1.25 18.79
N ASP A 67 -11.40 1.47 18.00
CA ASP A 67 -11.54 1.03 16.63
C ASP A 67 -11.35 2.19 15.63
N ASP A 68 -11.52 3.46 15.99
CA ASP A 68 -11.15 4.59 15.13
C ASP A 68 -9.98 5.37 15.71
N GLY A 69 -9.04 5.85 14.90
CA GLY A 69 -7.85 6.50 15.43
C GLY A 69 -6.61 6.27 14.59
N SER A 70 -5.54 6.94 14.99
CA SER A 70 -4.23 6.92 14.36
C SER A 70 -3.21 6.23 15.25
N ILE A 71 -2.34 5.44 14.64
CA ILE A 71 -1.30 4.72 15.36
C ILE A 71 0.02 5.41 15.18
N TYR A 72 0.75 5.60 16.28
CA TYR A 72 2.08 6.20 16.26
C TYR A 72 3.08 5.24 16.87
N TYR A 73 4.24 5.11 16.22
CA TYR A 73 5.43 4.54 16.81
C TYR A 73 6.21 5.61 17.58
N HIS A 74 6.70 5.23 18.77
CA HIS A 74 7.52 6.07 19.63
C HIS A 74 8.86 5.41 19.92
N ASN A 75 9.92 6.22 19.96
CA ASN A 75 11.21 5.86 20.54
C ASN A 75 11.70 7.01 21.42
N ASP A 76 11.64 6.83 22.73
CA ASP A 76 11.97 7.88 23.70
C ASP A 76 13.45 8.27 23.66
N VAL A 77 14.34 7.27 23.50
CA VAL A 77 15.80 7.49 23.45
C VAL A 77 16.18 8.31 22.23
N LYS A 78 15.59 7.99 21.07
CA LYS A 78 15.84 8.68 19.80
C LYS A 78 14.94 9.91 19.60
N LYS A 79 13.99 10.18 20.51
CA LYS A 79 12.96 11.24 20.40
C LYS A 79 12.17 11.17 19.09
N ILE A 80 11.79 9.94 18.68
CA ILE A 80 11.03 9.70 17.46
C ILE A 80 9.55 9.53 17.80
N LYS A 81 8.68 10.18 17.03
CA LYS A 81 7.24 9.91 16.94
C LYS A 81 6.85 9.86 15.47
N THR A 82 6.39 8.71 15.00
CA THR A 82 6.08 8.48 13.58
C THR A 82 4.69 7.90 13.44
N LYS A 83 3.83 8.57 12.66
CA LYS A 83 2.50 8.07 12.33
C LYS A 83 2.64 6.87 11.39
N LEU A 84 2.03 5.75 11.73
CA LEU A 84 1.90 4.60 10.85
C LEU A 84 0.66 4.79 9.98
N TRP A 85 0.71 4.39 8.71
CA TRP A 85 -0.32 4.64 7.70
C TRP A 85 -1.61 3.79 7.88
N PHE A 86 -2.00 3.50 9.11
CA PHE A 86 -3.11 2.58 9.42
C PHE A 86 -4.09 3.18 10.43
N LEU A 87 -5.38 2.92 10.21
CA LEU A 87 -6.45 3.21 11.16
C LEU A 87 -6.58 2.06 12.17
N SER A 88 -7.04 2.35 13.39
CA SER A 88 -7.06 1.39 14.49
C SER A 88 -7.96 0.15 14.29
N LYS A 89 -9.09 0.23 13.54
CA LYS A 89 -9.89 -0.96 13.16
C LYS A 89 -9.01 -1.97 12.43
N GLY A 90 -8.74 -3.12 13.04
CA GLY A 90 -7.98 -4.21 12.42
C GLY A 90 -6.48 -4.21 12.73
N THR A 91 -6.05 -3.48 13.77
CA THR A 91 -4.61 -3.34 14.05
C THR A 91 -4.04 -4.56 14.77
N MET A 92 -2.96 -5.12 14.20
CA MET A 92 -2.07 -6.15 14.77
C MET A 92 -2.79 -7.43 15.22
N ASN A 93 -3.68 -7.97 14.40
CA ASN A 93 -4.26 -9.30 14.63
C ASN A 93 -3.36 -10.44 14.10
N TYR A 94 -2.05 -10.23 14.06
CA TYR A 94 -1.12 -11.28 13.64
C TYR A 94 -1.07 -12.39 14.69
N LYS A 95 -1.45 -13.60 14.31
CA LYS A 95 -1.48 -14.80 15.16
C LYS A 95 -0.39 -15.81 14.77
N GLY A 96 0.49 -15.44 13.85
CA GLY A 96 1.63 -16.26 13.42
C GLY A 96 2.83 -16.14 14.35
N LYS A 97 3.93 -16.77 13.96
CA LYS A 97 5.19 -16.66 14.69
C LYS A 97 5.92 -15.39 14.25
N PHE A 98 6.19 -14.50 15.18
CA PHE A 98 6.96 -13.29 14.92
C PHE A 98 8.28 -13.34 15.70
N ILE A 99 9.39 -13.46 15.00
CA ILE A 99 10.73 -13.62 15.58
C ILE A 99 11.52 -12.34 15.32
N TRP A 100 11.80 -11.60 16.40
CA TRP A 100 12.66 -10.43 16.35
C TRP A 100 14.10 -10.84 16.68
N ALA A 101 14.91 -11.06 15.64
CA ALA A 101 16.31 -11.45 15.75
C ALA A 101 17.29 -10.31 15.46
N ALA A 102 16.80 -9.15 15.01
CA ALA A 102 17.59 -7.95 14.84
C ALA A 102 18.14 -7.49 16.20
N LYS A 103 19.44 -7.22 16.23
CA LYS A 103 20.19 -6.70 17.38
C LYS A 103 20.34 -5.18 17.31
N ASN A 104 20.26 -4.61 16.10
CA ASN A 104 20.27 -3.18 15.93
C ASN A 104 18.90 -2.56 16.29
N ASP A 105 18.93 -1.27 16.65
CA ASP A 105 17.72 -0.50 16.98
C ASP A 105 17.06 0.14 15.76
N ASP A 106 17.60 -0.13 14.56
CA ASP A 106 17.19 0.52 13.33
C ASP A 106 16.17 -0.31 12.56
N MET A 107 16.34 -1.62 12.56
CA MET A 107 15.40 -2.57 11.99
C MET A 107 14.20 -2.72 12.91
N LEU A 108 13.04 -2.32 12.41
CA LEU A 108 11.76 -2.53 13.06
C LEU A 108 10.80 -3.18 12.10
N ALA A 109 9.89 -4.03 12.61
CA ALA A 109 8.79 -4.54 11.80
C ALA A 109 7.52 -4.72 12.64
N ILE A 110 6.39 -4.32 12.08
CA ILE A 110 5.12 -4.27 12.78
C ILE A 110 4.05 -4.92 11.88
N PRO A 111 3.60 -6.17 12.17
CA PRO A 111 2.68 -6.89 11.31
C PRO A 111 1.23 -6.43 11.50
N PHE A 112 0.70 -5.73 10.50
CA PHE A 112 -0.71 -5.35 10.41
C PHE A 112 -1.49 -6.38 9.60
N VAL A 113 -2.37 -7.09 10.29
CA VAL A 113 -3.26 -8.10 9.72
C VAL A 113 -4.70 -7.79 10.06
N ARG A 114 -5.53 -7.81 9.02
CA ARG A 114 -6.98 -7.65 9.11
C ARG A 114 -7.62 -8.66 10.08
N GLY A 115 -8.60 -8.22 10.86
CA GLY A 115 -9.41 -9.09 11.72
C GLY A 115 -10.31 -10.04 10.93
N ASP A 116 -10.69 -11.17 11.54
CA ASP A 116 -11.44 -12.23 10.87
C ASP A 116 -12.85 -11.80 10.41
N ASN A 117 -13.45 -10.81 11.09
CA ASN A 117 -14.79 -10.29 10.82
C ASN A 117 -14.80 -8.86 10.23
N ASP A 118 -13.64 -8.29 9.93
CA ASP A 118 -13.57 -6.95 9.33
C ASP A 118 -14.19 -7.02 7.94
N ALA A 119 -15.14 -6.15 7.58
CA ALA A 119 -15.74 -6.18 6.25
C ALA A 119 -14.72 -5.85 5.15
N CYS A 120 -14.76 -6.60 4.05
CA CYS A 120 -14.09 -6.26 2.78
C CYS A 120 -14.89 -5.10 2.16
N GLY A 121 -14.62 -3.86 2.52
CA GLY A 121 -15.48 -2.77 2.03
C GLY A 121 -15.25 -1.38 2.59
N ASP A 122 -14.20 -1.13 3.38
CA ASP A 122 -13.81 0.27 3.58
C ASP A 122 -13.29 0.82 2.24
N SER A 123 -13.96 1.84 1.72
CA SER A 123 -13.59 2.54 0.49
C SER A 123 -12.20 3.18 0.57
N LEU A 124 -11.65 3.34 1.78
CA LEU A 124 -10.28 3.78 2.03
C LEU A 124 -9.25 2.63 2.11
N ARG A 125 -9.68 1.39 2.37
CA ARG A 125 -8.78 0.26 2.67
C ARG A 125 -8.70 -0.80 1.58
N GLY A 126 -9.70 -0.90 0.70
CA GLY A 126 -9.85 -2.08 -0.15
C GLY A 126 -9.83 -3.38 0.68
N CYS A 127 -9.80 -4.54 0.03
CA CYS A 127 -9.57 -5.81 0.74
C CYS A 127 -8.08 -6.02 1.11
N ALA A 128 -7.37 -4.94 1.47
CA ALA A 128 -5.91 -4.90 1.46
C ALA A 128 -5.28 -6.06 2.26
N TYR A 129 -4.40 -6.77 1.55
CA TYR A 129 -3.46 -7.76 2.01
C TYR A 129 -2.84 -7.42 3.37
N SER A 130 -2.41 -8.44 4.12
CA SER A 130 -1.60 -8.18 5.32
C SER A 130 -0.32 -7.44 4.97
N ILE A 131 0.01 -6.44 5.77
CA ILE A 131 1.16 -5.56 5.57
C ILE A 131 2.07 -5.68 6.78
N LEU A 132 3.37 -5.79 6.53
CA LEU A 132 4.41 -5.57 7.52
C LEU A 132 4.92 -4.15 7.32
N SER A 133 4.66 -3.27 8.28
CA SER A 133 5.25 -1.94 8.25
C SER A 133 6.65 -2.04 8.85
N ALA A 134 7.66 -1.81 8.02
CA ALA A 134 9.06 -2.05 8.35
C ALA A 134 9.88 -0.76 8.29
N SER A 135 10.86 -0.62 9.17
CA SER A 135 11.78 0.51 9.20
C SER A 135 13.21 0.00 9.24
N ILE A 136 14.12 0.77 8.65
CA ILE A 136 15.57 0.54 8.68
C ILE A 136 16.33 1.75 9.23
N ASP A 137 15.61 2.73 9.79
CA ASP A 137 16.15 4.00 10.29
C ASP A 137 15.72 4.31 11.73
N GLY A 138 15.36 3.25 12.48
CA GLY A 138 14.95 3.33 13.88
C GLY A 138 13.53 3.84 14.08
N GLY A 139 12.73 3.82 13.01
CA GLY A 139 11.33 4.20 12.99
C GLY A 139 11.08 5.65 12.60
N LYS A 140 12.04 6.36 11.98
CA LYS A 140 11.80 7.70 11.42
C LYS A 140 10.90 7.59 10.19
N LYS A 141 11.08 6.54 9.40
CA LYS A 141 10.23 6.19 8.25
C LYS A 141 9.90 4.72 8.28
N PHE A 142 8.72 4.41 7.75
CA PHE A 142 8.26 3.04 7.55
C PHE A 142 7.91 2.82 6.08
N SER A 143 8.20 1.61 5.60
CA SER A 143 7.82 1.09 4.30
C SER A 143 6.93 -0.12 4.48
N ASP A 144 5.95 -0.27 3.60
CA ASP A 144 4.95 -1.32 3.71
C ASP A 144 5.29 -2.51 2.81
N ILE A 145 5.48 -3.67 3.43
CA ILE A 145 5.74 -4.93 2.74
C ILE A 145 4.48 -5.79 2.78
N LYS A 146 3.92 -6.13 1.62
CA LYS A 146 2.77 -7.05 1.54
C LYS A 146 3.23 -8.48 1.78
N PHE A 147 2.42 -9.27 2.49
CA PHE A 147 2.65 -10.71 2.67
C PHE A 147 1.35 -11.52 2.59
N GLY A 148 1.50 -12.83 2.37
CA GLY A 148 0.42 -13.72 1.92
C GLY A 148 -0.70 -14.04 2.93
N ALA A 149 -0.71 -13.46 4.12
CA ALA A 149 -1.83 -13.64 5.05
C ALA A 149 -3.02 -12.79 4.59
N ILE A 150 -4.21 -13.40 4.51
CA ILE A 150 -5.44 -12.74 4.06
C ILE A 150 -6.18 -12.11 5.24
N ASN A 151 -6.08 -12.72 6.41
CA ASN A 151 -6.70 -12.31 7.66
C ASN A 151 -5.96 -12.88 8.88
N SER A 152 -6.43 -12.52 10.07
CA SER A 152 -5.88 -12.92 11.36
C SER A 152 -5.76 -14.44 11.49
N SER A 153 -6.81 -15.19 11.14
CA SER A 153 -6.80 -16.66 11.22
C SER A 153 -5.73 -17.28 10.32
N SER A 154 -5.64 -16.84 9.06
CA SER A 154 -4.64 -17.34 8.10
C SER A 154 -3.20 -16.98 8.49
N SER A 155 -3.01 -15.92 9.27
CA SER A 155 -1.69 -15.49 9.72
C SER A 155 -1.02 -16.49 10.66
N LYS A 156 -1.78 -17.36 11.33
CA LYS A 156 -1.25 -18.47 12.16
C LYS A 156 -0.28 -19.38 11.42
N ASN A 157 -0.46 -19.51 10.11
CA ASN A 157 0.38 -20.36 9.25
C ASN A 157 1.65 -19.65 8.78
N HIS A 158 1.88 -18.40 9.21
CA HIS A 158 3.02 -17.61 8.78
C HIS A 158 4.04 -17.48 9.91
N THR A 159 5.31 -17.42 9.53
CA THR A 159 6.43 -17.02 10.37
C THR A 159 7.09 -15.81 9.73
N ILE A 160 7.25 -14.74 10.49
CA ILE A 160 8.00 -13.55 10.10
C ILE A 160 9.25 -13.50 10.96
N VAL A 161 10.40 -13.33 10.31
CA VAL A 161 11.70 -13.21 10.97
C VAL A 161 12.33 -11.89 10.58
N VAL A 162 12.66 -11.08 11.57
CA VAL A 162 13.31 -9.77 11.40
C VAL A 162 14.76 -9.90 11.84
N THR A 163 15.71 -9.64 10.94
CA THR A 163 17.17 -9.67 11.21
C THR A 163 17.78 -8.30 11.00
N ASP A 164 19.08 -8.12 11.26
CA ASP A 164 19.72 -6.80 11.15
C ASP A 164 19.69 -6.19 9.74
N ASP A 165 19.62 -7.03 8.69
CA ASP A 165 19.78 -6.64 7.30
C ASP A 165 18.66 -7.15 6.36
N ALA A 166 17.78 -8.01 6.86
CA ALA A 166 16.72 -8.61 6.06
C ALA A 166 15.48 -9.00 6.88
N ILE A 167 14.37 -9.19 6.17
CA ILE A 167 13.12 -9.74 6.69
C ILE A 167 12.77 -11.01 5.90
N TYR A 168 12.34 -12.05 6.60
CA TYR A 168 11.92 -13.31 6.00
C TYR A 168 10.46 -13.60 6.29
N PHE A 169 9.74 -14.09 5.28
CA PHE A 169 8.38 -14.61 5.40
C PHE A 169 8.35 -16.08 5.03
N LYS A 170 7.86 -16.92 5.92
CA LYS A 170 7.64 -18.34 5.67
C LYS A 170 6.18 -18.67 5.90
N SER A 171 5.53 -19.29 4.93
CA SER A 171 4.22 -19.92 5.12
C SER A 171 4.40 -21.43 5.31
N ASN A 172 3.61 -22.03 6.19
CA ASN A 172 3.50 -23.50 6.29
C ASN A 172 2.70 -24.09 5.11
N LEU A 173 1.97 -23.24 4.37
CA LEU A 173 1.17 -23.66 3.22
C LEU A 173 1.99 -23.78 1.93
N TYR A 174 3.15 -23.12 1.88
CA TYR A 174 4.00 -23.05 0.69
C TYR A 174 5.45 -23.43 1.02
N PRO A 175 6.15 -24.17 0.15
CA PRO A 175 7.53 -24.56 0.39
C PRO A 175 8.51 -23.38 0.35
N SER A 176 8.16 -22.28 -0.30
CA SER A 176 9.00 -21.09 -0.41
C SER A 176 9.13 -20.30 0.90
N THR A 177 10.27 -19.65 1.04
CA THR A 177 10.51 -18.56 1.98
C THR A 177 10.79 -17.34 1.13
N ASP A 178 10.11 -16.23 1.41
CA ASP A 178 10.42 -14.94 0.82
C ASP A 178 11.45 -14.22 1.70
N LYS A 179 12.44 -13.59 1.05
CA LYS A 179 13.42 -12.71 1.69
C LYS A 179 13.28 -11.31 1.12
N TYR A 180 13.18 -10.34 2.01
CA TYR A 180 13.25 -8.92 1.72
C TYR A 180 14.59 -8.40 2.22
N ALA A 181 15.48 -8.07 1.28
CA ALA A 181 16.76 -7.44 1.58
C ALA A 181 16.67 -5.93 1.37
N ILE A 182 17.67 -5.20 1.83
CA ILE A 182 17.78 -3.74 1.67
C ILE A 182 18.72 -3.45 0.50
N ASN A 183 18.28 -2.62 -0.46
CA ASN A 183 19.13 -2.19 -1.57
C ASN A 183 20.02 -0.99 -1.17
N SER A 184 20.88 -0.53 -2.08
CA SER A 184 21.76 0.63 -1.83
C SER A 184 21.03 1.95 -1.57
N ASN A 185 19.75 2.04 -1.93
CA ASN A 185 18.92 3.22 -1.70
C ASN A 185 18.21 3.17 -0.33
N GLY A 186 18.39 2.10 0.45
CA GLY A 186 17.67 1.91 1.70
C GLY A 186 16.23 1.44 1.51
N GLU A 187 15.92 0.74 0.42
CA GLU A 187 14.58 0.23 0.13
C GLU A 187 14.54 -1.29 0.26
N PHE A 188 13.45 -1.80 0.84
CA PHE A 188 13.20 -3.24 0.86
C PHE A 188 12.83 -3.74 -0.54
N TYR A 189 13.44 -4.85 -0.96
CA TYR A 189 13.07 -5.54 -2.20
C TYR A 189 13.01 -7.05 -1.98
N ASN A 190 12.06 -7.72 -2.64
CA ASN A 190 11.96 -9.17 -2.60
C ASN A 190 13.05 -9.80 -3.48
N VAL A 191 13.97 -10.54 -2.86
CA VAL A 191 15.17 -11.10 -3.52
C VAL A 191 14.80 -12.07 -4.64
N ARG A 192 13.82 -12.95 -4.40
CA ARG A 192 13.36 -13.93 -5.39
C ARG A 192 12.68 -13.24 -6.58
N GLN A 193 11.82 -12.26 -6.32
CA GLN A 193 11.16 -11.51 -7.40
C GLN A 193 12.17 -10.72 -8.24
N ALA A 194 13.16 -10.09 -7.61
CA ALA A 194 14.23 -9.40 -8.32
C ALA A 194 15.04 -10.37 -9.22
N TRP A 195 15.35 -11.57 -8.71
CA TRP A 195 16.00 -12.61 -9.52
C TRP A 195 15.13 -13.06 -10.71
N ILE A 196 13.84 -13.32 -10.50
CA ILE A 196 12.91 -13.70 -11.58
C ILE A 196 12.84 -12.59 -12.64
N GLN A 197 12.75 -11.34 -12.23
CA GLN A 197 12.70 -10.19 -13.14
C GLN A 197 13.96 -10.09 -13.99
N ASP A 198 15.14 -10.26 -13.38
CA ASP A 198 16.43 -10.22 -14.08
C ASP A 198 16.58 -11.39 -15.09
N GLU A 199 16.23 -12.61 -14.69
CA GLU A 199 16.28 -13.78 -15.58
C GLU A 199 15.23 -13.73 -16.70
N PHE A 200 14.04 -13.20 -16.41
CA PHE A 200 13.02 -12.92 -17.42
C PHE A 200 13.53 -11.88 -18.42
N TYR A 201 14.06 -10.75 -17.93
CA TYR A 201 14.62 -9.69 -18.77
C TYR A 201 15.72 -10.22 -19.72
N LYS A 202 16.69 -10.97 -19.18
CA LYS A 202 17.74 -11.62 -19.99
C LYS A 202 17.16 -12.59 -21.02
N GLY A 203 16.12 -13.34 -20.66
CA GLY A 203 15.46 -14.26 -21.58
C GLY A 203 14.71 -13.54 -22.70
N MET A 204 14.05 -12.42 -22.42
CA MET A 204 13.37 -11.60 -23.42
C MET A 204 14.35 -11.00 -24.43
N LEU A 205 15.52 -10.52 -23.98
CA LEU A 205 16.59 -10.08 -24.89
C LEU A 205 17.03 -11.22 -25.84
N LYS A 206 17.15 -12.46 -25.34
CA LYS A 206 17.48 -13.63 -26.16
C LYS A 206 16.38 -14.01 -27.15
N LEU A 207 15.12 -13.66 -26.87
CA LEU A 207 14.00 -13.80 -27.79
C LEU A 207 13.95 -12.70 -28.86
N GLY A 208 14.92 -11.77 -28.85
CA GLY A 208 15.01 -10.68 -29.82
C GLY A 208 14.15 -9.46 -29.46
N VAL A 209 13.65 -9.37 -28.22
CA VAL A 209 12.90 -8.19 -27.76
C VAL A 209 13.88 -7.02 -27.57
N PRO A 210 13.63 -5.85 -28.19
CA PRO A 210 14.48 -4.68 -28.02
C PRO A 210 14.56 -4.21 -26.56
N GLU A 211 15.73 -3.76 -26.13
CA GLU A 211 15.98 -3.39 -24.73
C GLU A 211 15.08 -2.24 -24.24
N ASP A 212 14.81 -1.26 -25.09
CA ASP A 212 13.98 -0.10 -24.77
C ASP A 212 12.48 -0.42 -24.66
N VAL A 213 12.06 -1.59 -25.13
CA VAL A 213 10.70 -2.11 -24.96
C VAL A 213 10.51 -2.74 -23.58
N LEU A 214 11.60 -3.15 -22.93
CA LEU A 214 11.59 -3.86 -21.64
C LEU A 214 11.58 -2.88 -20.46
N ASP A 215 10.81 -3.20 -19.42
CA ASP A 215 10.78 -2.46 -18.17
C ASP A 215 11.26 -3.33 -17.00
N LYS A 216 12.48 -3.04 -16.52
CA LYS A 216 13.10 -3.75 -15.39
C LYS A 216 12.37 -3.55 -14.06
N LYS A 217 11.48 -2.56 -13.94
CA LYS A 217 10.78 -2.26 -12.69
C LYS A 217 9.50 -3.08 -12.52
N ASN A 218 9.01 -3.72 -13.58
CA ASN A 218 7.73 -4.43 -13.57
C ASN A 218 7.93 -5.94 -13.85
N PRO A 219 7.28 -6.83 -13.07
CA PRO A 219 7.20 -8.25 -13.42
C PRO A 219 6.58 -8.41 -14.81
N MET A 220 7.22 -9.18 -15.69
CA MET A 220 6.82 -9.32 -17.10
C MET A 220 6.72 -7.98 -17.85
N GLY A 221 7.45 -6.95 -17.40
CA GLY A 221 7.36 -5.61 -17.97
C GLY A 221 7.93 -5.55 -19.38
N TYR A 222 7.07 -5.52 -20.40
CA TYR A 222 7.42 -5.13 -21.76
C TYR A 222 6.22 -4.47 -22.47
N SER A 223 6.48 -3.64 -23.47
CA SER A 223 5.44 -2.84 -24.13
C SER A 223 5.05 -3.37 -25.52
N ASP A 224 3.91 -4.06 -25.60
CA ASP A 224 3.29 -4.47 -26.88
C ASP A 224 3.13 -3.28 -27.83
N ARG A 225 2.73 -2.11 -27.29
CA ARG A 225 2.55 -0.89 -28.07
C ARG A 225 3.86 -0.44 -28.74
N TRP A 226 5.00 -0.57 -28.07
CA TRP A 226 6.28 -0.20 -28.66
C TRP A 226 6.75 -1.24 -29.67
N LEU A 227 6.48 -2.53 -29.43
CA LEU A 227 6.72 -3.58 -30.41
C LEU A 227 5.99 -3.30 -31.73
N THR A 228 4.70 -2.96 -31.68
CA THR A 228 3.92 -2.66 -32.89
C THR A 228 4.30 -1.32 -33.51
N ASN A 229 4.37 -0.24 -32.72
CA ASN A 229 4.49 1.11 -33.27
C ASN A 229 5.92 1.47 -33.71
N LYS A 230 6.94 0.96 -33.00
CA LYS A 230 8.35 1.31 -33.25
C LYS A 230 9.10 0.21 -33.98
N TYR A 231 8.80 -1.05 -33.67
CA TYR A 231 9.49 -2.22 -34.23
C TYR A 231 8.64 -2.98 -35.25
N HIS A 232 7.44 -2.49 -35.58
CA HIS A 232 6.57 -3.01 -36.63
C HIS A 232 6.22 -4.49 -36.49
N TYR A 233 6.13 -4.99 -35.26
CA TYR A 233 5.62 -6.35 -35.02
C TYR A 233 4.16 -6.43 -35.45
N SER A 234 3.83 -7.46 -36.22
CA SER A 234 2.43 -7.84 -36.51
C SER A 234 1.75 -8.42 -35.27
N ASP A 235 0.42 -8.42 -35.25
CA ASP A 235 -0.37 -9.01 -34.17
C ASP A 235 -0.02 -10.48 -33.91
N ALA A 236 0.27 -11.24 -34.97
CA ALA A 236 0.71 -12.63 -34.85
C ALA A 236 2.06 -12.75 -34.13
N GLN A 237 3.01 -11.85 -34.41
CA GLN A 237 4.31 -11.83 -33.73
C GLN A 237 4.21 -11.41 -32.27
N VAL A 238 3.35 -10.42 -31.96
CA VAL A 238 3.08 -10.01 -30.57
C VAL A 238 2.46 -11.16 -29.79
N ASN A 239 1.46 -11.84 -30.37
CA ASN A 239 0.83 -12.99 -29.73
C ASN A 239 1.81 -14.16 -29.51
N GLU A 240 2.61 -14.50 -30.51
CA GLU A 240 3.64 -15.54 -30.39
C GLU A 240 4.67 -15.18 -29.31
N LEU A 241 5.11 -13.92 -29.25
CA LEU A 241 6.01 -13.46 -28.21
C LEU A 241 5.36 -13.55 -26.82
N GLY A 242 4.09 -13.17 -26.69
CA GLY A 242 3.35 -13.27 -25.43
C GLY A 242 3.30 -14.70 -24.87
N LEU A 243 3.09 -15.70 -25.73
CA LEU A 243 3.15 -17.11 -25.35
C LEU A 243 4.56 -17.51 -24.86
N LYS A 244 5.62 -17.08 -25.57
CA LYS A 244 7.01 -17.35 -25.17
C LYS A 244 7.40 -16.64 -23.87
N ALA A 245 6.96 -15.40 -23.70
CA ALA A 245 7.18 -14.61 -22.50
C ALA A 245 6.49 -15.26 -21.29
N SER A 246 5.23 -15.67 -21.43
CA SER A 246 4.49 -16.38 -20.38
C SER A 246 5.20 -17.67 -19.97
N ALA A 247 5.58 -18.52 -20.93
CA ALA A 247 6.31 -19.75 -20.66
C ALA A 247 7.67 -19.50 -19.99
N LEU A 248 8.37 -18.43 -20.38
CA LEU A 248 9.64 -18.02 -19.75
C LEU A 248 9.44 -17.56 -18.31
N PHE A 249 8.42 -16.75 -18.04
CA PHE A 249 8.09 -16.30 -16.70
C PHE A 249 7.72 -17.48 -15.79
N ASP A 250 6.83 -18.37 -16.27
CA ASP A 250 6.40 -19.56 -15.54
C ASP A 250 7.57 -20.49 -15.19
N LYS A 251 8.53 -20.65 -16.11
CA LYS A 251 9.76 -21.42 -15.85
C LYS A 251 10.52 -20.90 -14.63
N TYR A 252 10.70 -19.59 -14.49
CA TYR A 252 11.42 -19.03 -13.35
C TYR A 252 10.55 -18.94 -12.10
N ASN A 253 9.27 -18.61 -12.26
CA ASN A 253 8.33 -18.53 -11.15
C ASN A 253 8.08 -19.89 -10.49
N ASN A 254 8.20 -20.99 -11.23
CA ASN A 254 8.10 -22.35 -10.70
C ASN A 254 9.45 -22.95 -10.27
N SER A 255 10.55 -22.20 -10.37
CA SER A 255 11.88 -22.64 -9.94
C SER A 255 11.91 -22.89 -8.42
N PRO A 256 12.57 -23.98 -7.96
CA PRO A 256 12.69 -24.32 -6.54
C PRO A 256 13.66 -23.41 -5.77
N HIS A 257 14.14 -22.32 -6.37
CA HIS A 257 14.96 -21.33 -5.69
C HIS A 257 14.15 -20.66 -4.58
N THR A 258 14.43 -21.08 -3.34
CA THR A 258 13.78 -20.58 -2.14
C THR A 258 14.85 -20.18 -1.13
N GLU A 259 14.57 -19.10 -0.42
CA GLU A 259 15.44 -18.62 0.64
C GLU A 259 15.31 -19.56 1.85
N LYS A 260 16.35 -19.63 2.66
CA LYS A 260 16.30 -20.37 3.93
C LYS A 260 16.08 -19.39 5.07
N LEU A 261 15.29 -19.79 6.04
CA LEU A 261 15.25 -19.07 7.31
C LEU A 261 16.65 -19.13 7.95
N PRO A 262 17.12 -18.03 8.53
CA PRO A 262 18.36 -18.03 9.27
C PRO A 262 18.25 -18.93 10.52
N ASP A 263 19.35 -19.57 10.89
CA ASP A 263 19.44 -20.35 12.13
C ASP A 263 19.53 -19.38 13.32
N ILE A 264 18.40 -19.15 13.99
CA ILE A 264 18.27 -18.18 15.08
C ILE A 264 18.09 -18.91 16.41
N LYS A 265 19.00 -18.63 17.35
CA LYS A 265 18.78 -18.95 18.76
C LYS A 265 17.76 -17.96 19.33
N ILE A 266 16.56 -18.46 19.60
CA ILE A 266 15.41 -17.66 20.04
C ILE A 266 15.66 -17.15 21.46
N ASN A 267 16.05 -15.89 21.60
CA ASN A 267 16.07 -15.18 22.86
C ASN A 267 15.25 -13.91 22.70
N ASN A 268 14.21 -13.77 23.53
CA ASN A 268 13.27 -12.65 23.67
C ASN A 268 11.96 -12.82 22.89
N ILE A 269 10.93 -13.19 23.66
CA ILE A 269 9.53 -13.13 23.27
C ILE A 269 9.04 -11.72 23.65
N ALA A 270 8.70 -10.89 22.66
CA ALA A 270 7.98 -9.65 22.92
C ALA A 270 6.53 -9.97 23.34
N SER A 271 5.90 -9.08 24.12
CA SER A 271 4.51 -9.24 24.58
C SER A 271 3.57 -9.58 23.43
N GLU A 272 2.71 -10.58 23.59
CA GLU A 272 1.96 -11.16 22.47
C GLU A 272 0.68 -10.39 22.09
N GLN A 273 0.33 -9.31 22.78
CA GLN A 273 -1.03 -8.75 22.66
C GLN A 273 -1.08 -7.22 22.68
N PHE A 274 -1.88 -6.69 21.76
CA PHE A 274 -2.29 -5.29 21.71
C PHE A 274 -3.46 -5.10 22.66
N SER A 275 -3.41 -4.05 23.48
CA SER A 275 -4.50 -3.74 24.40
C SER A 275 -4.86 -2.26 24.33
N CYS A 276 -6.08 -1.95 23.92
CA CYS A 276 -6.70 -0.65 24.12
C CYS A 276 -7.57 -0.70 25.37
N ASN A 277 -7.45 0.29 26.24
CA ASN A 277 -8.24 0.39 27.45
C ASN A 277 -9.52 1.18 27.16
N SER A 278 -10.64 0.46 26.99
CA SER A 278 -11.94 1.07 26.71
C SER A 278 -12.46 1.95 27.86
N ALA A 279 -11.99 1.77 29.09
CA ALA A 279 -12.36 2.60 30.22
C ALA A 279 -11.75 4.02 30.15
N LEU A 280 -10.72 4.23 29.33
CA LEU A 280 -10.15 5.54 29.05
C LEU A 280 -10.89 6.29 27.93
N ILE A 281 -11.91 5.68 27.32
CA ILE A 281 -12.79 6.34 26.36
C ILE A 281 -13.88 7.08 27.17
N PRO A 282 -13.96 8.42 27.11
CA PRO A 282 -15.04 9.15 27.74
C PRO A 282 -16.39 8.66 27.22
N SER A 283 -17.30 8.28 28.12
CA SER A 283 -18.69 8.03 27.73
C SER A 283 -19.23 9.30 27.08
N GLN A 284 -19.69 9.22 25.82
CA GLN A 284 -20.47 10.32 25.26
C GLN A 284 -21.59 10.65 26.25
N PRO A 285 -21.83 11.93 26.59
CA PRO A 285 -22.98 12.28 27.38
C PRO A 285 -24.20 11.71 26.66
N LYS A 286 -24.97 10.85 27.34
CA LYS A 286 -26.30 10.47 26.88
C LYS A 286 -27.00 11.78 26.58
N ASN A 287 -27.37 12.03 25.33
CA ASN A 287 -28.26 13.11 24.98
C ASN A 287 -29.51 12.92 25.84
N GLN A 288 -29.65 13.73 26.88
CA GLN A 288 -30.92 13.95 27.54
C GLN A 288 -31.71 14.84 26.59
N GLY A 289 -32.55 14.18 25.79
CA GLY A 289 -33.56 14.78 24.94
C GLY A 289 -34.74 13.82 24.89
#